data_AF-A0A837PA73-F1
#
_entry.id   AF-A0A837PA73-F1
#
_cell.length_a   1.000
_cell.length_b   1.000
_cell.length_c   1.000
_cell.angle_alpha   90.00
_cell.angle_beta   90.00
_cell.angle_gamma   90.00
#
_symmetry.space_group_name_H-M   'P 1'
#
loop_
_entity.id
_entity.type
_entity.pdbx_description
1 polymer ?
#
loop_
_entity_poly.entity_id
_entity_poly.type
_entity_poly.pdbx_seq_one_letter_code
_entity_poly.pdbx_strand_id
1 'polypeptide(L)' 'MGKRVKVTAYVDEKILERIKIQAILEKRSMSSILGQAFWAYLQVNEKYYWH' A
#
# COMPACT_ATOMS: atom_id res chain seq x y z
N MET A 1 -4.22 -10.07 18.90
CA MET A 1 -3.22 -9.71 17.87
C MET A 1 -3.77 -10.11 16.51
N GLY A 2 -3.98 -9.16 15.60
CA GLY A 2 -4.54 -9.45 14.27
C GLY A 2 -3.65 -10.39 13.45
N LYS A 3 -4.25 -11.33 12.72
CA LYS A 3 -3.54 -12.27 11.84
C LYS A 3 -2.96 -11.49 10.65
N ARG A 4 -1.66 -11.58 10.41
CA ARG A 4 -1.04 -11.02 9.18
C ARG A 4 -1.50 -11.85 7.98
N VAL A 5 -2.15 -11.20 7.02
CA VAL A 5 -2.57 -11.83 5.76
C VAL A 5 -1.56 -11.47 4.68
N LYS A 6 -1.09 -12.46 3.92
CA LYS A 6 -0.24 -12.23 2.75
C LYS A 6 -1.14 -12.00 1.54
N VAL A 7 -0.90 -10.92 0.82
CA VAL A 7 -1.65 -10.54 -0.38
C VAL A 7 -0.67 -10.38 -1.53
N THR A 8 -1.06 -10.86 -2.71
CA THR A 8 -0.36 -10.62 -3.97
C THR A 8 -1.17 -9.63 -4.77
N ALA A 9 -0.54 -8.53 -5.22
CA ALA A 9 -1.17 -7.52 -6.06
C ALA A 9 -0.42 -7.42 -7.39
N TYR A 10 -1.18 -7.29 -8.47
CA TYR A 10 -0.64 -6.99 -9.78
C TYR A 10 -0.74 -5.47 -9.98
N VAL A 11 0.40 -4.84 -10.26
CA VAL A 11 0.49 -3.39 -10.48
C VAL A 11 1.20 -3.14 -11.80
N ASP A 12 0.86 -2.03 -12.44
CA ASP A 12 1.54 -1.57 -13.64
C ASP A 12 3.03 -1.32 -13.36
N GLU A 13 3.88 -1.56 -14.37
CA GLU A 13 5.33 -1.43 -14.25
C GLU A 13 5.75 -0.01 -13.82
N LYS A 14 5.11 1.03 -14.36
CA LYS A 14 5.42 2.43 -14.01
C LYS A 14 5.09 2.73 -12.55
N ILE A 15 4.03 2.13 -12.03
CA ILE A 15 3.64 2.27 -10.63
C ILE A 15 4.63 1.54 -9.74
N LEU A 16 5.06 0.34 -10.14
CA LEU A 16 6.07 -0.44 -9.43
C LEU A 16 7.39 0.32 -9.30
N GLU A 17 7.86 0.96 -10.37
CA GLU A 17 9.07 1.79 -10.33
C GLU A 17 8.97 2.95 -9.35
N ARG A 18 7.83 3.66 -9.34
CA ARG A 18 7.58 4.75 -8.38
C ARG A 18 7.60 4.27 -6.94
N ILE A 19 7.00 3.11 -6.66
CA ILE A 19 7.00 2.51 -5.32
C ILE A 19 8.44 2.14 -4.90
N LYS A 20 9.24 1.60 -5.83
CA LYS A 20 10.65 1.27 -5.56
C LYS A 20 11.47 2.51 -5.21
N ILE A 21 11.32 3.59 -5.99
CA ILE A 21 12.01 4.86 -5.74
C ILE A 21 11.61 5.41 -4.36
N GLN A 22 10.31 5.43 -4.05
CA GLN A 22 9.81 5.92 -2.75
C GLN A 22 10.34 5.10 -1.57
N ALA A 23 10.38 3.77 -1.72
CA ALA A 23 10.92 2.87 -0.70
C ALA A 23 12.41 3.16 -0.40
N ILE A 24 13.21 3.46 -1.43
CA ILE A 24 14.62 3.85 -1.29
C ILE A 24 14.73 5.19 -0.57
N LEU A 25 13.98 6.20 -1.00
CA LEU A 25 14.00 7.54 -0.40
C LEU A 25 13.64 7.54 1.09
N GLU A 26 12.64 6.73 1.48
CA GLU A 26 12.20 6.63 2.86
C GLU A 26 12.98 5.61 3.71
N LYS A 27 13.96 4.89 3.13
CA LYS A 27 14.67 3.78 3.79
C LYS A 27 13.71 2.73 4.38
N ARG A 28 12.64 2.42 3.64
CA ARG A 28 11.59 1.47 4.05
C ARG A 28 11.44 0.36 3.01
N SER A 29 10.84 -0.76 3.42
CA SER A 29 10.53 -1.84 2.48
C SER A 29 9.34 -1.47 1.59
N MET A 30 9.33 -1.97 0.35
CA MET A 30 8.20 -1.79 -0.57
C MET A 30 6.87 -2.26 0.05
N SER A 31 6.89 -3.38 0.79
CA SER A 31 5.69 -3.88 1.49
C SER A 31 5.16 -2.90 2.54
N SER A 32 6.05 -2.13 3.20
CA SER A 32 5.65 -1.10 4.17
C SER A 32 5.01 0.10 3.48
N ILE A 33 5.59 0.55 2.37
CA ILE A 33 5.05 1.65 1.56
C ILE A 33 3.67 1.26 0.99
N LEU A 34 3.58 0.06 0.39
CA LEU A 34 2.33 -0.50 -0.14
C LEU A 34 1.28 -0.65 0.95
N GLY A 35 1.65 -1.18 2.11
CA GLY A 35 0.75 -1.33 3.25
C GLY A 35 0.20 0.02 3.70
N GLN A 36 1.04 1.03 3.84
CA GLN A 36 0.61 2.38 4.21
C GLN A 36 -0.31 3.01 3.16
N ALA A 37 0.04 2.92 1.87
CA ALA A 37 -0.78 3.44 0.79
C ALA A 37 -2.16 2.75 0.75
N PHE A 38 -2.19 1.43 0.97
CA PHE A 38 -3.43 0.65 1.06
C PHE A 38 -4.30 1.07 2.25
N TRP A 39 -3.71 1.22 3.44
CA TRP A 39 -4.44 1.70 4.61
C TRP A 39 -4.97 3.12 4.44
N ALA A 40 -4.17 4.03 3.87
CA ALA A 40 -4.59 5.39 3.56
C ALA A 40 -5.77 5.38 2.57
N TYR A 41 -5.71 4.54 1.53
CA TYR A 41 -6.81 4.36 0.60
C TYR A 41 -8.09 3.88 1.31
N LEU A 42 -7.99 2.85 2.16
CA LEU A 42 -9.13 2.36 2.93
C LEU A 42 -9.71 3.44 3.83
N GLN A 43 -8.90 4.19 4.56
CA GLN A 43 -9.37 5.29 5.42
C GLN A 43 -10.10 6.39 4.64
N VAL A 44 -9.61 6.72 3.44
CA VAL A 44 -10.27 7.72 2.57
C VAL A 44 -11.59 7.19 2.01
N ASN A 45 -11.67 5.89 1.68
CA ASN A 45 -12.83 5.28 1.04
C ASN A 45 -13.86 4.68 2.02
N GLU A 46 -13.49 4.36 3.26
CA GLU A 46 -14.41 3.92 4.32
C GLU A 46 -15.46 5.00 4.64
N LYS A 47 -15.17 6.27 4.30
CA LYS A 47 -16.16 7.36 4.37
C LYS A 47 -17.36 7.14 3.43
N TYR A 48 -17.28 6.23 2.45
CA TYR A 48 -18.35 5.98 1.46
C TYR A 48 -19.08 4.63 1.62
N TYR A 49 -18.67 3.73 2.52
CA TYR A 49 -19.28 2.39 2.67
C TYR A 49 -20.25 2.25 3.87
N TRP A 50 -20.66 3.37 4.49
CA TRP A 50 -21.75 3.40 5.48
C TRP A 50 -22.96 4.21 4.98
N HIS A 51 -23.51 3.86 3.82
CA HIS A 51 -24.85 4.27 3.39
C HIS A 51 -25.52 3.20 2.54
#